data_AF-A0A0F9LDA3-F1
#
_entry.id   AF-A0A0F9LDA3-F1
#
_cell.length_a   1.000
_cell.length_b   1.000
_cell.length_c   1.000
_cell.angle_alpha   90.00
_cell.angle_beta   90.00
_cell.angle_gamma   90.00
#
_symmetry.space_group_name_H-M   'P 1'
#
loop_
_entity.id
_entity.type
_entity.pdbx_description
1 polymer ?
#
loop_
_entity_poly.entity_id
_entity_poly.type
_entity_poly.pdbx_seq_one_letter_code
_entity_poly.pdbx_strand_id
1 'polypeptide(L)' 'MNTNNPEIFDDWALYHKILEKDHMYHSEIFTKVCTILNSKFNGKEYNLLDIGCGDAYCIEKYLTNTKLKNYCGIDNSKT' A
#
# COMPACT_ATOMS: atom_id res chain seq x y z
N MET A 1 4.65 28.71 7.36
CA MET A 1 5.19 27.36 7.62
C MET A 1 5.16 26.61 6.31
N ASN A 2 6.33 26.25 5.78
CA ASN A 2 6.46 25.58 4.49
C ASN A 2 6.29 24.07 4.76
N THR A 3 5.18 23.48 4.35
CA THR A 3 4.71 22.16 4.81
C THR A 3 5.20 20.98 3.97
N ASN A 4 6.13 21.19 3.04
CA ASN A 4 6.67 20.12 2.21
C ASN A 4 8.07 19.77 2.72
N ASN A 5 8.16 18.78 3.62
CA ASN A 5 9.45 18.28 4.09
C ASN A 5 9.76 16.96 3.35
N PRO A 6 10.41 17.03 2.16
CA PRO A 6 10.73 15.85 1.35
C PRO A 6 11.56 14.80 2.11
N GLU A 7 12.34 15.23 3.12
CA GLU A 7 13.14 14.34 3.98
C GLU A 7 12.32 13.27 4.71
N ILE A 8 11.01 13.49 4.94
CA ILE A 8 10.14 12.48 5.56
C ILE A 8 9.93 11.27 4.64
N PHE A 9 9.96 11.48 3.33
CA PHE A 9 9.84 10.42 2.33
C PHE A 9 11.17 9.73 2.03
N ASP A 10 12.30 10.34 2.44
CA ASP A 10 13.64 9.75 2.30
C ASP A 10 13.97 8.76 3.45
N ASP A 11 13.22 8.80 4.55
CA ASP A 11 13.33 7.84 5.66
C ASP A 11 12.01 7.08 5.85
N TRP A 12 11.92 5.91 5.21
CA TRP A 12 10.76 5.01 5.30
C TRP A 12 10.40 4.65 6.75
N ALA A 13 11.35 4.58 7.68
CA ALA A 13 11.06 4.26 9.08
C ALA A 13 10.39 5.43 9.82
N LEU A 14 10.72 6.68 9.46
CA LEU A 14 10.03 7.86 9.95
C LEU A 14 8.63 7.98 9.32
N TYR A 15 8.51 7.69 8.03
CA TYR A 15 7.24 7.66 7.31
C TYR A 15 6.27 6.61 7.88
N HIS A 16 6.76 5.41 8.23
CA HIS A 16 5.96 4.36 8.87
C HIS A 16 5.29 4.83 10.16
N LYS A 17 6.00 5.60 11.01
CA LYS A 17 5.43 6.12 12.27
C LYS A 17 4.30 7.13 12.03
N ILE A 18 4.32 7.82 10.89
CA ILE A 18 3.24 8.73 10.48
C ILE A 18 2.07 7.93 9.91
N LEU A 19 2.34 6.90 9.11
CA LEU A 19 1.33 5.98 8.59
C LEU A 19 0.61 5.20 9.69
N GLU A 20 1.30 4.83 10.78
CA GLU A 20 0.72 4.09 11.92
C GLU A 20 -0.38 4.85 12.66
N LYS A 21 -0.43 6.18 12.53
CA LYS A 21 -1.51 6.99 13.09
C LYS A 21 -2.74 7.10 12.19
N ASP A 22 -2.75 6.39 11.06
CA ASP A 22 -3.82 6.37 10.04
C ASP A 22 -4.27 7.77 9.59
N HIS A 23 -3.37 8.77 9.66
CA HIS A 23 -3.68 10.17 9.35
C HIS A 23 -4.15 10.41 7.90
N MET A 24 -4.03 9.40 7.03
CA MET A 24 -4.45 9.42 5.62
C MET A 24 -5.48 8.32 5.28
N TYR A 25 -6.08 7.66 6.28
CA TYR A 25 -7.12 6.62 6.10
C TYR A 25 -6.71 5.44 5.19
N HIS A 26 -5.39 5.15 5.11
CA HIS A 26 -4.87 4.03 4.31
C HIS A 26 -5.54 2.72 4.70
N SER A 27 -5.85 2.55 5.98
CA SER A 27 -6.48 1.34 6.48
C SER A 27 -7.86 1.09 5.87
N GLU A 28 -8.67 2.15 5.71
CA GLU A 28 -10.00 2.04 5.12
C GLU A 28 -9.92 1.79 3.61
N ILE A 29 -9.00 2.48 2.92
CA ILE A 29 -8.78 2.33 1.48
C ILE A 29 -8.39 0.89 1.16
N PHE A 30 -7.35 0.35 1.81
CA PHE A 30 -6.87 -1.01 1.52
C PHE A 30 -7.87 -2.09 1.94
N THR A 31 -8.67 -1.86 2.98
CA THR A 31 -9.78 -2.76 3.32
C THR A 31 -10.81 -2.86 2.19
N LYS A 32 -11.21 -1.71 1.61
CA LYS A 32 -12.13 -1.68 0.46
C LYS A 32 -11.52 -2.31 -0.79
N VAL A 33 -10.24 -2.03 -1.06
CA VAL A 33 -9.50 -2.64 -2.17
C VAL A 33 -9.51 -4.16 -2.05
N CYS A 34 -9.14 -4.72 -0.89
CA CYS A 34 -9.16 -6.18 -0.71
C CYS A 34 -10.57 -6.78 -0.82
N THR A 35 -11.59 -6.08 -0.36
CA THR A 35 -12.99 -6.49 -0.56
C THR A 35 -13.33 -6.60 -2.05
N ILE A 36 -12.94 -5.60 -2.84
CA ILE A 36 -13.15 -5.58 -4.30
C ILE A 36 -12.36 -6.71 -4.97
N LEU A 37 -11.10 -6.93 -4.60
CA LEU A 37 -10.27 -8.00 -5.15
C LEU A 37 -10.88 -9.37 -4.86
N ASN A 38 -11.26 -9.64 -3.62
CA ASN A 38 -11.88 -10.91 -3.23
C ASN A 38 -13.21 -11.16 -3.95
N SER A 39 -14.05 -10.13 -4.10
CA SER A 39 -15.30 -10.23 -4.85
C SER A 39 -15.05 -10.46 -6.35
N LYS A 40 -14.15 -9.68 -6.96
CA LYS A 40 -13.85 -9.74 -8.40
C LYS A 40 -13.28 -11.08 -8.82
N PHE A 41 -12.37 -11.63 -8.02
CA PHE A 41 -11.71 -12.90 -8.34
C PHE A 41 -12.43 -14.12 -7.76
N ASN A 42 -13.41 -13.92 -6.87
CA ASN A 42 -14.28 -14.96 -6.30
C ASN A 42 -13.50 -16.21 -5.86
N GLY A 43 -12.43 -16.00 -5.09
CA GLY A 43 -11.56 -17.06 -4.59
C GLY A 43 -10.57 -17.66 -5.60
N LYS A 44 -10.48 -17.13 -6.82
CA LYS A 44 -9.46 -17.51 -7.80
C LYS A 44 -8.16 -16.75 -7.58
N GLU A 45 -7.05 -17.36 -7.99
CA GLU A 45 -5.75 -16.72 -8.01
C GLU A 45 -5.73 -15.51 -8.96
N TYR A 46 -4.96 -14.48 -8.58
CA TYR A 46 -4.79 -13.29 -9.41
C TYR A 46 -3.39 -12.67 -9.28
N ASN A 47 -2.99 -11.90 -10.29
CA ASN A 47 -1.78 -11.09 -10.26
C ASN A 47 -2.18 -9.62 -10.03
N LEU A 48 -1.38 -8.89 -9.26
CA LEU A 48 -1.60 -7.48 -8.96
C LEU A 48 -0.42 -6.64 -9.42
N LEU A 49 -0.72 -5.58 -10.17
CA LEU A 49 0.20 -4.49 -10.49
C LEU A 49 -0.22 -3.29 -9.64
N ASP A 50 0.69 -2.80 -8.80
CA ASP A 50 0.50 -1.63 -7.93
C ASP A 50 1.40 -0.48 -8.40
N ILE A 51 0.78 0.61 -8.85
CA ILE A 51 1.47 1.77 -9.45
C ILE A 51 1.46 2.91 -8.43
N GLY A 52 2.64 3.40 -8.06
CA GLY A 52 2.79 4.32 -6.93
C GLY A 52 2.74 3.59 -5.60
N CYS A 53 3.34 2.40 -5.52
CA CYS A 53 3.24 1.52 -4.36
C CYS A 53 4.00 2.02 -3.12
N GLY A 54 4.82 3.06 -3.25
CA GLY A 54 5.82 3.42 -2.26
C GLY A 54 6.70 2.21 -1.94
N ASP A 55 6.83 1.90 -0.65
CA ASP A 55 7.51 0.72 -0.12
C ASP A 55 6.60 -0.51 0.08
N ALA A 56 5.37 -0.45 -0.41
CA ALA A 56 4.34 -1.48 -0.27
C ALA A 56 3.90 -1.79 1.18
N TYR A 57 4.36 -1.04 2.19
CA TYR A 57 4.13 -1.34 3.61
C TYR A 57 2.64 -1.44 3.96
N CYS A 58 1.83 -0.54 3.40
CA CYS A 58 0.40 -0.54 3.68
C CYS A 58 -0.31 -1.72 3.01
N ILE A 59 -0.08 -1.95 1.71
CA ILE A 59 -0.84 -2.95 0.94
C ILE A 59 -0.47 -4.39 1.32
N GLU A 60 0.78 -4.66 1.70
CA GLU A 60 1.26 -5.98 2.10
C GLU A 60 0.37 -6.61 3.19
N LYS A 61 0.03 -5.82 4.21
CA LYS A 61 -0.77 -6.26 5.36
C LYS A 61 -2.16 -6.76 4.95
N TYR A 62 -2.74 -6.20 3.90
CA TYR A 62 -4.09 -6.54 3.46
C TYR A 62 -4.11 -7.64 2.39
N LEU A 63 -3.02 -7.81 1.63
CA LEU A 63 -2.91 -8.83 0.58
C LEU A 63 -2.73 -10.25 1.14
N THR A 64 -2.20 -10.39 2.36
CA THR A 64 -2.01 -11.69 3.04
C THR A 64 -3.29 -12.52 3.16
N ASN A 65 -4.46 -11.88 3.19
CA ASN A 65 -5.78 -12.53 3.29
C ASN A 65 -6.47 -12.74 1.93
N THR A 66 -5.72 -12.69 0.83
CA THR A 66 -6.25 -12.82 -0.53
C THR A 66 -5.61 -13.99 -1.27
N LYS A 67 -6.12 -14.33 -2.46
CA LYS A 67 -5.53 -15.34 -3.35
C LYS A 67 -4.49 -14.75 -4.32
N LEU A 68 -3.71 -13.78 -3.84
CA LEU A 68 -2.67 -13.16 -4.64
C LEU A 68 -1.59 -14.19 -5.03
N LYS A 69 -1.31 -14.29 -6.33
CA LYS A 69 -0.29 -15.18 -6.90
C LYS A 69 1.03 -14.46 -7.14
N ASN A 70 0.98 -13.28 -7.75
CA ASN A 70 2.14 -12.44 -8.01
C ASN A 70 1.81 -10.98 -7.72
N TYR A 71 2.74 -10.28 -7.08
CA TYR A 71 2.71 -8.84 -6.85
C TYR A 71 3.83 -8.17 -7.64
N CYS A 72 3.51 -7.08 -8.32
CA CYS A 72 4.49 -6.21 -8.96
C CYS A 72 4.20 -4.77 -8.52
N GLY A 73 5.09 -4.19 -7.73
CA GLY A 73 5.06 -2.78 -7.34
C GLY A 73 5.97 -1.97 -8.25
N ILE A 74 5.48 -0.83 -8.74
CA ILE A 74 6.27 0.15 -9.48
C ILE A 74 6.09 1.50 -8.80
N ASP A 75 7.18 2.09 -8.32
CA ASP A 75 7.21 3.44 -7.78
C ASP A 75 8.35 4.24 -8.44
N ASN A 76 8.17 5.56 -8.53
CA ASN A 76 9.15 6.47 -9.13
C ASN A 76 9.96 7.25 -8.08
N SER A 77 9.76 6.96 -6.79
CA SER A 77 10.60 7.43 -5.69
C SER A 77 11.93 6.67 -5.67
N LYS A 78 12.98 7.34 -5.18
CA LYS A 78 14.28 6.71 -4.98
C LYS A 78 14.22 5.84 -3.71
N THR A 79 14.88 4.70 -3.77
CA THR A 79 15.02 3.76 -2.63
C THR A 79 16.11 4.20 -1.68
#